data_AF-D8FEL2-F1
#
_entry.id   AF-D8FEL2-F1
#
_cell.length_a   1.000
_cell.length_b   1.000
_cell.length_c   1.000
_cell.angle_alpha   90.00
_cell.angle_beta   90.00
_cell.angle_gamma   90.00
#
_symmetry.space_group_name_H-M   'P 1'
#
loop_
_entity.id
_entity.type
_entity.pdbx_description
1 polymer ?
#
loop_
_entity_poly.entity_id
_entity_poly.type
_entity_poly.pdbx_seq_one_letter_code
_entity_poly.pdbx_strand_id
1 'polypeptide(L)'
;MKDAYQALREHLDCLPAGFPATESGVEIRILKRLFTPEEATLAVHLRPKLEQVGIIAERAGMTEQEMSPLLQEMTRKGLIFSIETEQRPPVYMASQFVVGIWEYHVNDLDEEFVKDMQEYCQYWKGGF
;
A
#
# COMPACT_ATOMS: atom_id res chain seq x y z
N MET A 1 -21.09 -4.97 1.26
CA MET A 1 -19.88 -4.37 0.65
C MET A 1 -18.78 -4.45 1.69
N LYS A 2 -17.60 -4.95 1.33
CA LYS A 2 -16.46 -4.96 2.25
C LYS A 2 -15.91 -3.54 2.31
N ASP A 3 -15.61 -3.03 3.50
CA ASP A 3 -14.93 -1.74 3.68
C ASP A 3 -13.61 -1.78 2.89
N ALA A 4 -13.29 -0.73 2.12
CA ALA A 4 -12.11 -0.67 1.25
C ALA A 4 -10.82 -1.00 2.03
N TYR A 5 -10.74 -0.53 3.28
CA TYR A 5 -9.64 -0.80 4.18
C TYR A 5 -9.55 -2.26 4.63
N GLN A 6 -10.69 -2.93 4.82
CA GLN A 6 -10.71 -4.34 5.17
C GLN A 6 -10.23 -5.21 4.01
N ALA A 7 -10.60 -4.84 2.77
CA ALA A 7 -10.13 -5.51 1.56
C ALA A 7 -8.62 -5.30 1.36
N LEU A 8 -8.14 -4.07 1.57
CA LEU A 8 -6.71 -3.75 1.52
C LEU A 8 -5.91 -4.57 2.55
N ARG A 9 -6.35 -4.60 3.81
CA ARG A 9 -5.71 -5.39 4.88
C ARG A 9 -5.61 -6.86 4.50
N GLU A 10 -6.67 -7.45 3.97
CA GLU A 10 -6.72 -8.84 3.49
C GLU A 10 -5.76 -9.11 2.33
N HIS A 11 -5.69 -8.17 1.39
CA HIS A 11 -4.78 -8.25 0.25
C HIS A 11 -3.33 -8.23 0.72
N LEU A 12 -2.98 -7.28 1.60
CA LEU A 12 -1.65 -7.18 2.19
C LEU A 12 -1.28 -8.42 3.01
N ASP A 13 -2.25 -9.02 3.70
CA ASP A 13 -2.05 -10.24 4.49
C ASP A 13 -1.78 -11.49 3.64
N CYS A 14 -2.20 -11.47 2.37
CA CYS A 14 -1.89 -12.51 1.40
C CYS A 14 -0.51 -12.32 0.73
N LEU A 15 0.19 -11.22 1.00
CA LEU A 15 1.54 -10.98 0.49
C LEU A 15 2.59 -11.68 1.37
N PRO A 16 3.81 -11.96 0.85
CA PRO A 16 4.84 -12.69 1.58
C PRO A 16 5.18 -12.12 2.97
N ALA A 17 5.11 -10.80 3.15
CA ALA A 17 5.37 -10.15 4.44
C ALA A 17 4.22 -10.27 5.46
N GLY A 18 3.01 -10.62 5.02
CA GLY A 18 1.79 -10.63 5.84
C GLY A 18 1.36 -9.24 6.35
N PHE A 19 0.14 -9.16 6.86
CA PHE A 19 -0.45 -7.96 7.45
C PHE A 19 -1.63 -8.35 8.37
N PRO A 20 -1.31 -9.01 9.51
CA PRO A 20 -2.31 -9.68 10.33
C PRO A 20 -3.33 -8.71 10.92
N ALA A 21 -4.57 -9.18 11.03
CA ALA A 21 -5.59 -8.46 11.78
C ALA A 21 -5.26 -8.42 13.28
N THR A 22 -5.63 -7.33 13.95
CA THR A 22 -5.44 -7.18 15.40
C THR A 22 -6.77 -7.07 16.13
N GLU A 23 -6.81 -7.44 17.41
CA GLU A 23 -8.02 -7.32 18.24
C GLU A 23 -8.44 -5.86 18.44
N SER A 24 -7.48 -4.93 18.45
CA SER A 24 -7.72 -3.50 18.60
C SER A 24 -8.09 -2.79 17.29
N GLY A 25 -7.94 -3.46 16.14
CA GLY A 25 -8.14 -2.88 14.82
C GLY A 25 -7.12 -1.80 14.45
N VAL A 26 -5.94 -1.79 15.09
CA VAL A 26 -4.90 -0.78 14.86
C VAL A 26 -4.37 -0.81 13.42
N GLU A 27 -4.35 -1.99 12.79
CA GLU A 27 -3.97 -2.15 11.38
C GLU A 27 -4.90 -1.38 10.44
N ILE A 28 -6.21 -1.35 10.75
CA ILE A 28 -7.19 -0.59 9.95
C ILE A 28 -7.04 0.91 10.20
N ARG A 29 -6.73 1.34 11.43
CA ARG A 29 -6.44 2.75 11.72
C ARG A 29 -5.22 3.25 10.94
N ILE A 30 -4.16 2.44 10.90
CA ILE A 30 -2.95 2.73 10.11
C ILE A 30 -3.30 2.86 8.62
N LEU A 31 -4.06 1.93 8.06
CA LEU A 31 -4.49 2.02 6.65
C LEU A 31 -5.33 3.27 6.37
N LYS A 32 -6.22 3.66 7.28
CA LYS A 32 -7.05 4.87 7.15
C LYS A 32 -6.24 6.17 7.21
N ARG A 33 -5.11 6.17 7.91
CA ARG A 33 -4.19 7.32 7.95
C ARG A 33 -3.38 7.45 6.65
N LEU A 34 -3.00 6.33 6.06
CA LEU A 34 -2.10 6.28 4.90
C LEU A 34 -2.84 6.37 3.56
N PHE A 35 -4.03 5.77 3.46
CA PHE A 35 -4.78 5.65 2.21
C PHE A 35 -6.11 6.38 2.28
N THR A 36 -6.43 7.11 1.21
CA THR A 36 -7.82 7.43 0.91
C THR A 36 -8.61 6.16 0.57
N PRO A 37 -9.94 6.15 0.69
CA PRO A 37 -10.77 5.00 0.30
C PRO A 37 -10.54 4.57 -1.16
N GLU A 38 -10.32 5.53 -2.05
CA GLU A 38 -10.03 5.32 -3.47
C GLU A 38 -8.67 4.63 -3.66
N GLU A 39 -7.63 5.11 -2.99
CA GLU A 39 -6.29 4.49 -3.03
C GLU A 39 -6.30 3.09 -2.42
N ALA A 40 -7.06 2.87 -1.35
CA ALA A 40 -7.19 1.55 -0.75
C ALA A 40 -7.86 0.55 -1.70
N THR A 41 -8.84 1.02 -2.47
CA THR A 41 -9.52 0.23 -3.50
C THR A 41 -8.60 -0.06 -4.69
N LEU A 42 -7.69 0.85 -5.03
CA LEU A 42 -6.71 0.61 -6.10
C LEU A 42 -5.59 -0.33 -5.66
N ALA A 43 -5.12 -0.18 -4.42
CA ALA A 43 -3.98 -0.91 -3.88
C ALA A 43 -4.19 -2.43 -3.88
N VAL A 44 -5.44 -2.92 -3.75
CA VAL A 44 -5.74 -4.36 -3.83
C VAL A 44 -5.45 -4.99 -5.20
N HIS A 45 -5.28 -4.17 -6.23
CA HIS A 45 -4.94 -4.63 -7.57
C HIS A 45 -3.43 -4.72 -7.80
N LEU A 46 -2.58 -4.26 -6.87
CA LEU A 46 -1.14 -4.38 -7.02
C LEU A 46 -0.64 -5.76 -6.60
N ARG A 47 0.57 -6.12 -7.02
CA ARG A 47 1.22 -7.40 -6.71
C ARG A 47 2.65 -7.16 -6.24
N PRO A 48 3.28 -8.12 -5.54
CA PRO A 48 4.71 -8.05 -5.19
C PRO A 48 5.59 -8.38 -6.42
N LYS A 49 5.30 -7.73 -7.55
CA LYS A 49 5.93 -7.91 -8.86
C LYS A 49 5.81 -6.60 -9.62
N LEU A 50 6.90 -6.19 -10.28
CA LEU A 50 6.91 -5.02 -11.15
C LEU A 50 6.03 -5.25 -12.39
N GLU A 51 5.02 -4.41 -12.54
CA GLU A 51 4.02 -4.46 -13.61
C GLU A 51 3.86 -3.08 -14.26
N GLN A 52 3.61 -3.05 -15.57
CA GLN A 52 3.27 -1.81 -16.27
C GLN A 52 1.83 -1.39 -15.97
N VAL A 53 1.53 -0.10 -16.15
CA VAL A 53 0.20 0.48 -15.90
C VAL A 53 -0.92 -0.29 -16.59
N GLY A 54 -0.73 -0.74 -17.84
CA GLY A 54 -1.73 -1.52 -18.59
C GLY A 54 -2.15 -2.82 -17.91
N ILE A 55 -1.19 -3.55 -17.34
CA ILE A 55 -1.44 -4.83 -16.66
C ILE A 55 -2.23 -4.62 -15.36
N ILE A 56 -1.99 -3.51 -14.67
CA ILE A 56 -2.68 -3.14 -13.43
C ILE A 56 -4.08 -2.59 -13.77
N ALA A 57 -4.17 -1.75 -14.79
CA ALA A 57 -5.42 -1.14 -15.25
C ALA A 57 -6.41 -2.21 -15.75
N GLU A 58 -5.95 -3.17 -16.54
CA GLU A 58 -6.77 -4.31 -17.00
C GLU A 58 -7.37 -5.07 -15.81
N ARG A 59 -6.58 -5.33 -14.77
CA ARG A 59 -7.01 -6.01 -13.56
C ARG A 59 -7.99 -5.19 -12.71
N ALA A 60 -7.84 -3.87 -12.74
CA ALA A 60 -8.72 -2.93 -12.05
C ALA A 60 -9.98 -2.61 -12.87
N GLY A 61 -10.07 -3.06 -14.12
CA GLY A 61 -11.16 -2.69 -15.04
C GLY A 61 -11.13 -1.21 -15.44
N MET A 62 -9.95 -0.60 -15.46
CA MET A 62 -9.72 0.82 -15.80
C MET A 62 -8.88 0.95 -17.06
N THR A 63 -8.86 2.15 -17.64
CA THR A 63 -7.91 2.48 -18.73
C THR A 63 -6.54 2.86 -18.18
N GLU A 64 -5.48 2.73 -18.99
CA GLU A 64 -4.14 3.21 -18.64
C GLU A 64 -4.11 4.71 -18.32
N GLN A 65 -4.91 5.50 -19.05
CA GLN A 65 -5.00 6.95 -18.91
C GLN A 65 -5.58 7.35 -17.56
N GLU A 66 -6.54 6.59 -17.05
CA GLU A 66 -7.12 6.79 -15.71
C GLU A 66 -6.19 6.28 -14.60
N MET A 67 -5.55 5.13 -14.81
CA MET A 67 -4.72 4.48 -13.79
C MET A 67 -3.37 5.17 -13.58
N SER A 68 -2.75 5.69 -14.64
CA SER A 68 -1.41 6.29 -14.57
C SER A 68 -1.27 7.41 -13.52
N PRO A 69 -2.12 8.45 -13.50
CA PRO A 69 -1.99 9.51 -12.50
C PRO A 69 -2.21 9.02 -11.07
N LEU A 70 -3.06 8.00 -10.86
CA LEU A 70 -3.34 7.44 -9.54
C LEU A 70 -2.12 6.69 -8.99
N LEU A 71 -1.48 5.86 -9.83
CA LEU A 71 -0.25 5.16 -9.45
C LEU A 71 0.90 6.14 -9.17
N GLN A 72 1.03 7.20 -9.99
CA GLN A 72 2.03 8.25 -9.75
C GLN A 72 1.84 8.95 -8.40
N GLU A 73 0.60 9.29 -8.03
CA GLU A 73 0.31 9.91 -6.75
C GLU A 73 0.59 8.96 -5.57
N MET A 74 0.20 7.69 -5.69
CA MET A 74 0.52 6.67 -4.68
C MET A 74 2.02 6.45 -4.52
N THR A 75 2.80 6.49 -5.62
CA THR A 75 4.26 6.44 -5.58
C THR A 75 4.82 7.67 -4.85
N ARG A 76 4.33 8.87 -5.16
CA ARG A 76 4.78 10.12 -4.53
C ARG A 76 4.52 10.13 -3.03
N LYS A 77 3.41 9.51 -2.60
CA LYS A 77 3.08 9.28 -1.19
C LYS A 77 3.83 8.09 -0.57
N GLY A 78 4.69 7.39 -1.29
CA GLY A 78 5.42 6.23 -0.78
C GLY A 78 4.53 5.02 -0.42
N LEU A 79 3.29 4.97 -0.92
CA LEU A 79 2.34 3.88 -0.67
C LEU A 79 2.65 2.64 -1.51
N ILE A 80 3.30 2.84 -2.66
CA ILE A 80 3.67 1.80 -3.62
C ILE A 80 5.10 2.03 -4.12
N PHE A 81 5.73 1.00 -4.67
CA PHE A 81 7.06 1.11 -5.25
C PHE A 81 6.97 1.26 -6.77
N SER A 82 7.79 2.16 -7.34
CA SER A 82 7.98 2.28 -8.78
C SER A 82 9.45 2.22 -9.19
N ILE A 83 9.70 1.82 -10.44
CA ILE A 83 10.97 2.08 -11.12
C ILE A 83 10.69 2.99 -12.31
N GLU A 84 11.30 4.17 -12.29
CA GLU A 84 11.14 5.22 -13.30
C GLU A 84 12.48 5.42 -14.01
N THR A 85 12.48 5.37 -15.34
CA THR A 85 13.66 5.67 -16.15
C THR A 85 13.24 6.44 -17.40
N GLU A 86 14.16 7.22 -17.97
CA GLU A 86 13.89 7.94 -19.22
C GLU A 86 13.74 7.02 -20.44
N GLN A 87 14.18 5.76 -20.33
CA GLN A 87 14.28 4.83 -21.47
C GLN A 87 13.08 3.89 -21.61
N ARG A 88 12.26 3.71 -20.56
CA ARG A 88 11.13 2.77 -20.56
C ARG A 88 9.95 3.31 -19.75
N PRO A 89 8.72 2.87 -20.05
CA PRO A 89 7.56 3.19 -19.23
C PRO A 89 7.77 2.76 -17.76
N PRO A 90 7.20 3.49 -16.80
CA PRO A 90 7.31 3.17 -15.39
C PRO A 90 6.64 1.83 -15.09
N VAL A 91 7.21 1.11 -14.12
CA VAL A 91 6.65 -0.13 -13.58
C VAL A 91 6.39 0.04 -12.10
N TYR A 92 5.32 -0.59 -11.60
CA TYR A 92 4.80 -0.42 -10.26
C TYR A 92 4.63 -1.77 -9.58
N MET A 93 4.74 -1.80 -8.25
CA MET A 93 4.44 -2.98 -7.43
C MET A 93 3.92 -2.59 -6.05
N ALA A 94 3.20 -3.51 -5.40
CA ALA A 94 2.78 -3.35 -4.02
C ALA A 94 4.01 -3.22 -3.12
N SER A 95 4.07 -2.15 -2.32
CA SER A 95 5.08 -2.03 -1.28
C SER A 95 4.83 -3.12 -0.24
N GLN A 96 5.82 -3.96 0.05
CA GLN A 96 5.73 -4.83 1.23
C GLN A 96 5.71 -3.89 2.44
N PHE A 97 4.54 -3.80 3.07
CA PHE A 97 4.07 -2.70 3.91
C PHE A 97 5.02 -2.25 5.03
N VAL A 98 6.05 -3.03 5.36
CA VAL A 98 6.74 -2.87 6.64
C VAL A 98 8.17 -2.33 6.55
N VAL A 99 8.72 -2.10 5.36
CA VAL A 99 10.01 -1.37 5.26
C VAL A 99 9.86 -0.02 4.55
N GLY A 100 9.14 0.00 3.42
CA GLY A 100 9.04 1.22 2.60
C GLY A 100 8.24 2.35 3.25
N ILE A 101 7.05 2.08 3.78
CA ILE A 101 6.18 3.14 4.34
C ILE A 101 6.79 3.77 5.60
N TRP A 102 7.52 2.99 6.39
CA TRP A 102 8.29 3.46 7.55
C TRP A 102 9.41 4.42 7.16
N GLU A 103 10.22 4.10 6.15
CA GLU A 103 11.38 4.91 5.75
C GLU A 103 10.99 6.21 5.01
N TYR A 104 9.87 6.21 4.27
CA TYR A 104 9.43 7.39 3.52
C TYR A 104 8.62 8.41 4.35
N HIS A 105 7.97 7.98 5.44
CA HIS A 105 7.13 8.86 6.29
C HIS A 105 7.75 9.28 7.62
N VAL A 106 9.04 9.01 7.87
CA VAL A 106 9.76 9.43 9.09
C VAL A 106 9.63 10.94 9.36
N ASN A 107 9.43 11.75 8.32
CA ASN A 107 9.32 13.20 8.43
C ASN A 107 7.93 13.73 8.86
N ASP A 108 6.88 12.90 8.87
CA ASP A 108 5.49 13.28 9.20
C ASP A 108 4.90 12.43 10.36
N LEU A 109 5.76 11.90 11.22
CA LEU A 109 5.36 11.08 12.37
C LEU A 109 4.73 11.96 13.49
N ASP A 110 3.41 12.05 13.53
CA ASP A 110 2.71 12.53 14.72
C ASP A 110 2.76 11.48 15.85
N GLU A 111 2.66 11.94 17.11
CA GLU A 111 2.78 11.06 18.29
C GLU A 111 1.73 9.94 18.32
N GLU A 112 0.58 10.14 17.68
CA GLU A 112 -0.52 9.17 17.70
C GLU A 112 -0.25 8.05 16.69
N PHE A 113 0.27 8.38 15.52
CA PHE A 113 0.72 7.42 14.52
C PHE A 113 1.86 6.56 15.06
N VAL A 114 2.83 7.15 15.78
CA VAL A 114 3.90 6.39 16.43
C VAL A 114 3.35 5.37 17.44
N LYS A 115 2.32 5.75 18.21
CA LYS A 115 1.67 4.84 19.18
C LYS A 115 0.93 3.71 18.48
N ASP A 116 0.13 4.03 17.46
CA ASP A 116 -0.58 3.02 16.65
C ASP A 116 0.43 2.02 16.04
N MET A 117 1.57 2.50 15.53
CA MET A 117 2.62 1.63 14.99
C MET A 117 3.32 0.79 16.05
N GLN A 118 3.63 1.34 17.22
CA GLN A 118 4.22 0.58 18.33
C GLN A 118 3.31 -0.53 18.83
N GLU A 119 2.00 -0.29 18.86
CA GLU A 119 0.98 -1.29 19.16
C GLU A 119 0.96 -2.38 18.09
N TYR A 120 0.90 -1.99 16.81
CA TYR A 120 0.86 -2.93 15.69
C TYR A 120 2.11 -3.82 15.59
N CYS A 121 3.30 -3.28 15.85
CA CYS A 121 4.57 -4.02 15.82
C CYS A 121 4.60 -5.24 16.76
N GLN A 122 3.77 -5.28 17.81
CA GLN A 122 3.68 -6.44 18.71
C GLN A 122 3.02 -7.65 18.04
N TYR A 123 2.18 -7.41 17.04
CA TYR A 123 1.43 -8.43 16.29
C TYR A 123 2.14 -8.83 15.00
N TRP A 124 2.93 -7.92 14.42
CA TRP A 124 3.68 -8.19 13.20
C TRP A 124 4.96 -8.98 13.48
N LYS A 125 4.98 -10.24 13.03
CA LYS A 125 6.15 -11.15 13.15
C LYS A 125 7.00 -11.25 11.87
N GLY A 126 6.72 -10.42 10.87
CA GLY A 126 7.33 -10.47 9.54
C GLY A 126 8.71 -9.83 9.43
N GLY A 127 9.60 -10.02 10.41
CA GLY A 127 11.01 -9.65 10.26
C GLY A 127 11.75 -10.67 9.39
N PHE A 128 12.66 -10.20 8.55
CA PHE A 128 13.66 -11.01 7.82
C PHE A 128 14.35 -12.06 8.70
#